data_AF-A0A934MQK0-F1
#
_entry.id   AF-A0A934MQK0-F1
#
_cell.length_a   1.000
_cell.length_b   1.000
_cell.length_c   1.000
_cell.angle_alpha   90.00
_cell.angle_beta   90.00
_cell.angle_gamma   90.00
#
_symmetry.space_group_name_H-M   'P 1'
#
loop_
_entity.id
_entity.type
_entity.pdbx_description
1 polymer ?
#
loop_
_entity_poly.entity_id
_entity_poly.type
_entity_poly.pdbx_seq_one_letter_code
_entity_poly.pdbx_strand_id
1 'polypeptide(L)'
;MAVRRFAALSGFVFLLLWALGFFTSHLFGLFHLNVTHNVIHLVFGVLGLLAASQDGYAYRYSQVLGIVFIILAVLGFFVKNLFGLLTFGLSDNVLHFIIGAVGLYFGFVLVESPSPSRYSKPV
;
A
#
# COMPACT_ATOMS: atom_id res chain seq x y z
N MET A 1 5.67 16.77 0.72
CA MET A 1 5.26 15.97 -0.45
C MET A 1 4.09 15.08 -0.09
N ALA A 2 3.03 15.13 -0.88
CA ALA A 2 1.88 14.25 -0.80
C ALA A 2 2.27 12.77 -0.95
N VAL A 3 3.29 12.43 -1.74
CA VAL A 3 3.76 11.03 -1.86
C VAL A 3 4.25 10.47 -0.51
N ARG A 4 4.93 11.28 0.32
CA ARG A 4 5.36 10.87 1.66
C ARG A 4 4.18 10.65 2.60
N ARG A 5 3.16 11.50 2.50
CA ARG A 5 1.92 11.35 3.28
C ARG A 5 1.17 10.10 2.86
N PHE A 6 1.09 9.83 1.56
CA PHE A 6 0.50 8.60 1.04
C PHE A 6 1.24 7.34 1.52
N ALA A 7 2.58 7.35 1.47
CA ALA A 7 3.40 6.26 2.00
C ALA A 7 3.16 6.04 3.51
N ALA A 8 3.14 7.12 4.30
CA ALA A 8 2.88 7.03 5.74
C ALA A 8 1.46 6.51 6.05
N LEU A 9 0.44 7.05 5.38
CA LEU A 9 -0.96 6.69 5.60
C LEU A 9 -1.23 5.24 5.21
N SER A 10 -0.80 4.83 4.02
CA SER A 10 -0.96 3.43 3.59
C SER A 10 -0.18 2.48 4.50
N GLY A 11 1.06 2.83 4.87
CA GLY A 11 1.85 2.05 5.83
C GLY A 11 1.14 1.89 7.18
N PHE A 12 0.62 2.98 7.73
CA PHE A 12 -0.16 2.95 8.96
C PHE A 12 -1.42 2.09 8.85
N VAL A 13 -2.19 2.22 7.77
CA VAL A 13 -3.38 1.39 7.52
C VAL A 13 -3.03 -0.09 7.44
N PHE A 14 -1.95 -0.46 6.74
CA PHE A 14 -1.52 -1.85 6.70
C PHE A 14 -1.07 -2.39 8.06
N LEU A 15 -0.41 -1.58 8.91
CA LEU A 15 -0.10 -1.99 10.28
C LEU A 15 -1.34 -2.16 11.15
N LEU A 16 -2.37 -1.33 10.95
CA LEU A 16 -3.66 -1.54 11.61
C LEU A 16 -4.32 -2.84 11.17
N LEU A 17 -4.32 -3.14 9.87
CA LEU A 17 -4.83 -4.42 9.35
C LEU A 17 -4.03 -5.61 9.90
N TRP A 18 -2.70 -5.46 10.03
CA TRP A 18 -1.84 -6.47 10.65
C TRP A 18 -2.20 -6.72 12.12
N ALA A 19 -2.40 -5.64 12.89
CA ALA A 19 -2.78 -5.75 14.29
C ALA A 19 -4.17 -6.40 14.44
N LEU A 20 -5.13 -6.03 13.59
CA LEU A 20 -6.47 -6.60 13.58
C LEU A 20 -6.48 -8.08 13.20
N GLY A 21 -5.55 -8.52 12.34
CA GLY A 21 -5.44 -9.92 11.91
C GLY A 21 -5.12 -10.92 13.03
N PHE A 22 -4.68 -10.47 14.20
CA PHE A 22 -4.54 -11.34 15.38
C PHE A 22 -5.87 -11.66 16.06
N PHE A 23 -6.90 -10.84 15.82
CA PHE A 23 -8.21 -10.96 16.48
C PHE A 23 -9.28 -11.50 15.53
N THR A 24 -9.07 -11.42 14.22
CA THR A 24 -10.01 -11.94 13.22
C THR A 24 -9.30 -12.41 11.95
N SER A 25 -9.82 -13.50 11.37
CA SER A 25 -9.43 -13.99 10.04
C SER A 25 -10.22 -13.34 8.90
N HIS A 26 -11.30 -12.60 9.22
CA HIS A 26 -12.12 -11.89 8.24
C HIS A 26 -12.50 -10.50 8.75
N LEU A 27 -12.16 -9.46 7.98
CA LEU A 27 -12.57 -8.10 8.30
C LEU A 27 -13.94 -7.81 7.68
N PHE A 28 -14.90 -7.40 8.51
CA PHE A 28 -16.30 -7.16 8.14
C PHE A 28 -17.01 -8.36 7.46
N GLY A 29 -16.46 -9.57 7.57
CA GLY A 29 -16.94 -10.75 6.83
C GLY A 29 -16.65 -10.72 5.33
N LEU A 30 -15.86 -9.75 4.84
CA LEU A 30 -15.61 -9.54 3.41
C LEU A 30 -14.14 -9.74 3.01
N PHE A 31 -13.20 -9.29 3.85
CA PHE A 31 -11.77 -9.30 3.50
C PHE A 31 -11.02 -10.38 4.26
N HIS A 32 -10.18 -11.13 3.57
CA HIS A 32 -9.43 -12.23 4.16
C HIS A 32 -8.17 -11.71 4.87
N LEU A 33 -8.03 -12.04 6.15
CA LEU A 33 -6.85 -11.75 6.98
C LEU A 33 -6.19 -13.05 7.43
N ASN A 34 -5.93 -13.97 6.49
CA ASN A 34 -5.19 -15.19 6.80
C ASN A 34 -3.72 -14.87 7.15
N VAL A 35 -2.98 -15.87 7.64
CA VAL A 35 -1.59 -15.70 8.08
C VAL A 35 -0.72 -15.01 7.02
N THR A 36 -0.86 -15.41 5.75
CA THR A 36 -0.10 -14.84 4.64
C THR A 36 -0.44 -13.37 4.40
N HIS A 37 -1.73 -13.01 4.36
CA HIS A 37 -2.16 -11.61 4.25
C HIS A 37 -1.64 -10.79 5.43
N ASN A 38 -1.68 -11.35 6.64
CA ASN A 38 -1.21 -10.66 7.83
C ASN A 38 0.29 -10.33 7.75
N VAL A 39 1.12 -11.28 7.29
CA VAL A 39 2.55 -11.05 7.06
C VAL A 39 2.78 -10.00 5.96
N ILE A 40 2.03 -10.06 4.87
CA ILE A 40 2.12 -9.07 3.77
C ILE A 40 1.75 -7.67 4.29
N HIS A 41 0.68 -7.54 5.07
CA HIS A 41 0.29 -6.28 5.70
C HIS A 41 1.38 -5.74 6.64
N LEU A 42 2.03 -6.60 7.43
CA LEU A 42 3.16 -6.17 8.25
C LEU A 42 4.29 -5.60 7.39
N VAL A 43 4.70 -6.32 6.35
CA VAL A 43 5.82 -5.92 5.48
C VAL A 43 5.52 -4.60 4.79
N PHE A 44 4.37 -4.47 4.10
CA PHE A 44 4.00 -3.22 3.45
C PHE A 44 3.77 -2.09 4.46
N GLY A 45 3.27 -2.41 5.65
CA GLY A 45 3.05 -1.46 6.73
C GLY A 45 4.36 -0.82 7.22
N VAL A 46 5.34 -1.64 7.57
CA VAL A 46 6.66 -1.18 7.99
C VAL A 46 7.37 -0.44 6.87
N LEU A 47 7.39 -0.99 5.66
CA LEU A 47 8.04 -0.36 4.51
C LEU A 47 7.43 1.01 4.18
N GLY A 48 6.10 1.16 4.27
CA GLY A 48 5.44 2.44 4.01
C GLY A 48 5.84 3.53 5.01
N LEU A 49 5.88 3.21 6.30
CA LEU A 49 6.33 4.16 7.32
C LEU A 49 7.81 4.54 7.17
N LEU A 50 8.68 3.57 6.91
CA LEU A 50 10.10 3.84 6.69
C LEU A 50 10.33 4.67 5.41
N ALA A 51 9.62 4.35 4.33
CA ALA A 51 9.70 5.06 3.05
C ALA A 51 9.22 6.51 3.16
N ALA A 52 8.28 6.82 4.06
CA ALA A 52 7.81 8.17 4.28
C ALA A 52 8.87 9.13 4.83
N SER A 53 10.06 8.65 5.22
CA SER A 53 11.17 9.48 5.67
C SER A 53 11.78 10.35 4.55
N GLN A 54 11.76 9.89 3.29
CA GLN A 54 12.39 10.56 2.17
C GLN A 54 11.54 10.47 0.89
N ASP A 55 11.53 11.52 0.08
CA ASP A 55 10.68 11.57 -1.13
C ASP A 55 11.00 10.43 -2.10
N GLY A 56 12.28 10.18 -2.38
CA GLY A 56 12.69 9.11 -3.29
C GLY A 56 12.26 7.71 -2.82
N TYR A 57 12.29 7.44 -1.52
CA TYR A 57 11.80 6.18 -0.97
C TYR A 57 10.28 6.09 -1.02
N ALA A 58 9.58 7.18 -0.71
CA ALA A 58 8.12 7.23 -0.81
C ALA A 58 7.63 6.98 -2.24
N TYR A 59 8.30 7.53 -3.24
CA TYR A 59 8.03 7.24 -4.65
C TYR A 59 8.24 5.76 -4.97
N ARG A 60 9.40 5.20 -4.65
CA ARG A 60 9.71 3.78 -4.90
C ARG A 60 8.72 2.84 -4.20
N TYR A 61 8.39 3.12 -2.95
CA TYR A 61 7.37 2.38 -2.21
C TYR A 61 6.01 2.43 -2.93
N SER A 62 5.57 3.62 -3.36
CA SER A 62 4.27 3.79 -4.04
C SER A 62 4.22 3.04 -5.38
N GLN A 63 5.33 3.03 -6.12
CA GLN A 63 5.48 2.25 -7.35
C GLN A 63 5.39 0.75 -7.10
N VAL A 64 6.15 0.23 -6.12
CA VAL A 64 6.14 -1.18 -5.75
C VAL A 64 4.76 -1.60 -5.24
N LEU A 65 4.17 -0.83 -4.34
CA LEU A 65 2.81 -1.05 -3.84
C LEU A 65 1.82 -1.11 -5.00
N GLY A 66 1.87 -0.11 -5.89
CA GLY A 66 0.99 -0.02 -7.06
C GLY A 66 1.09 -1.24 -7.97
N ILE A 67 2.31 -1.59 -8.39
CA ILE A 67 2.57 -2.72 -9.30
C ILE A 67 2.14 -4.05 -8.65
N VAL A 68 2.56 -4.30 -7.41
CA VAL A 68 2.25 -5.56 -6.72
C VAL A 68 0.74 -5.73 -6.57
N PHE A 69 0.02 -4.68 -6.15
CA PHE A 69 -1.42 -4.77 -5.91
C PHE A 69 -2.23 -4.87 -7.22
N ILE A 70 -1.79 -4.27 -8.32
CA ILE A 70 -2.38 -4.53 -9.64
C ILE A 70 -2.16 -5.98 -10.07
N ILE A 71 -0.95 -6.52 -9.88
CA ILE A 71 -0.67 -7.93 -10.20
C ILE A 71 -1.57 -8.85 -9.37
N LEU A 72 -1.71 -8.61 -8.06
CA LEU A 72 -2.60 -9.39 -7.19
C LEU A 72 -4.07 -9.29 -7.64
N ALA A 73 -4.54 -8.08 -7.99
CA ALA A 73 -5.90 -7.89 -8.48
C ALA A 73 -6.15 -8.67 -9.78
N VAL A 74 -5.22 -8.59 -10.74
CA VAL A 74 -5.32 -9.36 -12.00
C VAL A 74 -5.28 -10.86 -11.71
N LEU A 75 -4.35 -11.31 -10.87
CA LEU A 75 -4.21 -12.73 -10.52
C LEU A 75 -5.47 -13.29 -9.85
N GLY A 76 -6.11 -12.55 -8.95
CA GLY A 76 -7.31 -13.00 -8.22
C GLY A 76 -8.57 -13.14 -9.09
N PHE A 77 -8.55 -12.64 -10.34
CA PHE A 77 -9.59 -12.97 -11.33
C PHE A 77 -9.46 -14.40 -11.84
N PHE A 78 -8.24 -14.92 -11.93
CA PHE A 78 -7.95 -16.25 -12.48
C PHE A 78 -7.73 -17.31 -11.39
N VAL A 79 -7.24 -16.90 -10.22
CA VAL A 79 -6.85 -17.80 -9.13
C VAL A 79 -7.60 -17.42 -7.86
N LYS A 80 -8.39 -18.34 -7.31
CA LYS A 80 -9.13 -18.13 -6.05
C LYS A 80 -8.32 -18.45 -4.81
N ASN A 81 -7.37 -19.36 -4.94
CA ASN A 81 -6.46 -19.72 -3.87
C ASN A 81 -5.09 -20.03 -4.46
N LEU A 82 -4.10 -19.21 -4.13
CA LEU A 82 -2.73 -19.40 -4.58
C LEU A 82 -1.97 -20.23 -3.53
N PHE A 83 -1.71 -21.50 -3.89
CA PHE A 83 -0.97 -22.49 -3.10
C PHE A 83 -1.51 -22.77 -1.69
N GLY A 84 -2.78 -22.48 -1.41
CA GLY A 84 -3.35 -22.57 -0.05
C GLY A 84 -3.02 -21.36 0.83
N LEU A 85 -2.21 -20.42 0.36
CA LEU A 85 -1.62 -19.35 1.15
C LEU A 85 -2.36 -18.02 1.00
N LEU A 86 -2.77 -17.68 -0.22
CA LEU A 86 -3.45 -16.43 -0.55
C LEU A 86 -4.83 -16.73 -1.14
N THR A 87 -5.87 -16.42 -0.37
CA THR A 87 -7.27 -16.52 -0.81
C THR A 87 -7.71 -15.20 -1.43
N PHE A 88 -8.26 -15.25 -2.64
CA PHE A 88 -8.75 -14.07 -3.37
C PHE A 88 -10.28 -14.06 -3.36
N GLY A 89 -10.86 -13.33 -2.40
CA GLY A 89 -12.26 -12.95 -2.45
C GLY A 89 -12.50 -11.83 -3.46
N LEU A 90 -13.74 -11.68 -3.96
CA LEU A 90 -14.08 -10.58 -4.87
C LEU A 90 -13.79 -9.21 -4.22
N SER A 91 -14.16 -9.06 -2.94
CA SER A 91 -13.91 -7.85 -2.16
C SER A 91 -12.41 -7.54 -2.03
N ASP A 92 -11.59 -8.55 -1.71
CA ASP A 92 -10.13 -8.39 -1.67
C ASP A 92 -9.59 -7.96 -3.04
N ASN A 93 -10.10 -8.55 -4.12
CA ASN A 93 -9.63 -8.26 -5.47
C ASN A 93 -9.93 -6.82 -5.91
N VAL A 94 -11.13 -6.32 -5.59
CA VAL A 94 -11.51 -4.91 -5.83
C VAL A 94 -10.65 -3.98 -5.00
N LEU A 95 -10.42 -4.30 -3.73
CA LEU A 95 -9.56 -3.49 -2.86
C LEU A 95 -8.12 -3.47 -3.37
N HIS A 96 -7.58 -4.62 -3.80
CA HIS A 96 -6.26 -4.70 -4.42
C HIS A 96 -6.17 -3.80 -5.66
N PHE A 97 -7.18 -3.81 -6.52
CA PHE A 97 -7.20 -2.95 -7.70
C PHE A 97 -7.16 -1.46 -7.32
N ILE A 98 -7.99 -1.04 -6.36
CA ILE A 98 -8.05 0.37 -5.93
C ILE A 98 -6.70 0.80 -5.33
N ILE A 99 -6.14 0.01 -4.41
CA ILE A 99 -4.83 0.31 -3.80
C ILE A 99 -3.74 0.36 -4.88
N GLY A 100 -3.76 -0.60 -5.82
CA GLY A 100 -2.84 -0.67 -6.94
C GLY A 100 -2.90 0.59 -7.81
N ALA A 101 -4.09 0.98 -8.23
CA ALA A 101 -4.31 2.16 -9.07
C ALA A 101 -3.85 3.45 -8.37
N VAL A 102 -4.19 3.63 -7.08
CA VAL A 102 -3.77 4.79 -6.30
C VAL A 102 -2.24 4.78 -6.11
N GLY A 103 -1.65 3.64 -5.80
CA GLY A 103 -0.19 3.49 -5.67
C GLY A 103 0.55 3.87 -6.95
N LEU A 104 0.08 3.39 -8.11
CA LEU A 104 0.63 3.76 -9.40
C LEU A 104 0.51 5.26 -9.69
N TYR A 105 -0.62 5.88 -9.35
CA TYR A 105 -0.81 7.33 -9.49
C TYR A 105 0.23 8.11 -8.69
N PHE A 106 0.40 7.80 -7.40
CA PHE A 106 1.39 8.46 -6.55
C PHE A 106 2.84 8.12 -6.97
N GLY A 107 3.08 6.92 -7.47
CA GLY A 107 4.41 6.44 -7.83
C GLY A 107 4.92 6.93 -9.19
N PHE A 108 4.04 7.17 -10.16
CA PHE A 108 4.42 7.47 -11.54
C PHE A 108 3.85 8.77 -12.11
N VAL A 109 2.69 9.22 -11.61
CA VAL A 109 1.97 10.37 -12.20
C VAL A 109 2.18 11.64 -11.37
N LEU A 110 2.15 11.53 -10.04
CA LEU A 110 2.24 12.69 -9.17
C LEU A 110 3.68 13.24 -9.08
N VAL A 111 3.97 14.29 -9.85
CA VAL A 111 5.23 15.04 -9.75
C VAL A 111 4.97 16.31 -8.96
N GLU A 112 5.51 16.39 -7.74
CA GLU A 112 5.48 17.60 -6.94
C GLU A 112 6.81 18.35 -7.09
N SER A 113 6.74 19.65 -7.36
CA SER A 113 7.92 20.52 -7.33
C SER A 113 8.34 20.78 -5.88
N PRO A 114 9.65 20.81 -5.57
CA PRO A 114 10.12 21.29 -4.28
C PRO A 114 9.56 22.69 -4.02
N SER A 115 9.00 22.94 -2.83
CA SER A 115 8.58 24.30 -2.49
C SER A 115 9.78 25.23 -2.61
N PRO A 116 9.66 26.38 -3.30
CA PRO A 116 10.74 27.34 -3.36
C PRO A 116 11.14 27.68 -1.93
N SER A 117 12.41 27.42 -1.59
CA SER A 117 12.97 27.88 -0.32
C SER A 117 12.65 29.36 -0.20
N ARG A 118 12.03 29.80 0.90
CA ARG A 118 11.88 31.22 1.21
C ARG A 118 13.28 31.83 1.06
N TYR A 119 13.52 32.53 -0.04
CA TYR A 119 14.74 33.25 -0.27
C TYR A 119 14.75 34.34 0.81
N SER A 120 15.50 34.11 1.88
CA SER A 120 15.82 35.13 2.87
C SER A 120 16.48 36.25 2.10
N LYS A 121 15.79 37.39 2.00
CA LYS A 121 16.34 38.60 1.38
C LYS A 121 17.74 38.82 1.97
N PRO A 122 18.77 39.04 1.15
CA PRO A 122 20.02 39.57 1.68
C PRO A 122 19.71 40.92 2.34
N VAL A 123 20.16 41.05 3.59
CA VAL A 123 20.10 42.28 4.38
C VAL A 123 21.00 43.33 3.76
#